data_AF-A0A846ULS5-F1
#
_entry.id   AF-A0A846ULS5-F1
#
_cell.length_a   1.000
_cell.length_b   1.000
_cell.length_c   1.000
_cell.angle_alpha   90.00
_cell.angle_beta   90.00
_cell.angle_gamma   90.00
#
_symmetry.space_group_name_H-M   'P 1'
#
loop_
_entity.id
_entity.type
_entity.pdbx_description
1 polymer ?
#
loop_
_entity_poly.entity_id
_entity_poly.type
_entity_poly.pdbx_seq_one_letter_code
_entity_poly.pdbx_strand_id
1 'polypeptide(L)'
;MLHLTSAVASRVLRMLLLAGFWFAGSTACAAEGSITGALQFVAVIQANAIGHQAGNLEVQVAGGFTVPTGMSCDPNYITTLKSVDADKRMFGLLSMALLAQKPVTLYITDNPAVTAFPGRCSLIAVTLQR
;
A
#
# COMPACT_ATOMS: atom_id res chain seq x y z
N MET A 1 50.75 -58.04 34.82
CA MET A 1 49.33 -58.12 34.44
C MET A 1 49.02 -56.95 33.52
N LEU A 2 49.04 -57.20 32.21
CA LEU A 2 48.55 -56.26 31.19
C LEU A 2 47.03 -56.37 31.13
N HIS A 3 46.34 -55.22 31.13
CA HIS A 3 44.93 -55.13 30.74
C HIS A 3 44.78 -54.21 29.52
N LEU A 4 44.38 -54.85 28.42
CA LEU A 4 43.65 -54.35 27.24
C LEU A 4 42.40 -53.55 27.68
N THR A 5 42.07 -52.36 27.17
CA THR A 5 41.32 -52.04 25.92
C THR A 5 40.88 -50.55 26.11
N SER A 6 40.72 -49.69 25.10
CA SER A 6 39.56 -49.60 24.22
C SER A 6 39.68 -48.28 23.44
N ALA A 7 39.66 -48.36 22.11
CA ALA A 7 39.59 -47.21 21.22
C ALA A 7 38.13 -46.75 21.09
N VAL A 8 37.84 -45.50 21.46
CA VAL A 8 36.52 -44.88 21.23
C VAL A 8 36.62 -43.92 20.05
N ALA A 9 36.09 -44.40 18.92
CA ALA A 9 35.27 -43.68 17.94
C ALA A 9 35.50 -42.17 17.83
N SER A 10 36.17 -41.67 16.78
CA SER A 10 35.64 -41.51 15.42
C SER A 10 34.20 -40.97 15.38
N ARG A 11 34.05 -39.82 14.71
CA ARG A 11 32.80 -39.15 14.29
C ARG A 11 32.15 -38.19 15.29
N VAL A 12 32.78 -37.04 15.54
CA VAL A 12 32.03 -35.83 15.90
C VAL A 12 32.52 -34.65 15.05
N LEU A 13 31.67 -34.28 14.10
CA LEU A 13 31.46 -32.91 13.61
C LEU A 13 32.49 -32.27 12.66
N ARG A 14 32.68 -32.92 11.50
CA ARG A 14 32.73 -32.18 10.22
C ARG A 14 31.31 -31.64 9.93
N MET A 15 30.93 -30.50 10.52
CA MET A 15 29.70 -29.79 10.14
C MET A 15 29.72 -28.36 10.70
N LEU A 16 30.50 -27.49 10.08
CA LEU A 16 30.33 -26.04 10.19
C LEU A 16 30.57 -25.46 8.79
N LEU A 17 29.68 -25.84 7.88
CA LEU A 17 29.54 -25.25 6.56
C LEU A 17 28.18 -24.55 6.55
N LEU A 18 28.24 -23.26 6.20
CA LEU A 18 27.21 -22.52 5.48
C LEU A 18 25.91 -22.22 6.23
N ALA A 19 25.84 -21.01 6.80
CA ALA A 19 24.57 -20.26 6.85
C ALA A 19 24.86 -18.76 6.87
N GLY A 20 25.38 -18.23 5.76
CA GLY A 20 25.30 -16.80 5.48
C GLY A 20 23.85 -16.46 5.13
N PHE A 21 23.03 -16.17 6.13
CA PHE A 21 21.71 -15.59 5.92
C PHE A 21 21.89 -14.12 5.53
N TRP A 22 22.03 -13.87 4.23
CA TRP A 22 21.81 -12.54 3.67
C TRP A 22 20.32 -12.23 3.80
N PHE A 23 19.93 -11.51 4.86
CA PHE A 23 18.65 -10.80 4.86
C PHE A 23 18.76 -9.65 3.85
N ALA A 24 18.52 -9.95 2.58
CA ALA A 24 18.16 -8.93 1.60
C ALA A 24 16.74 -8.46 1.93
N GLY A 25 16.61 -7.65 2.99
CA GLY A 25 15.40 -6.91 3.26
C GLY A 25 15.23 -5.88 2.15
N SER A 26 14.38 -6.17 1.17
CA SER A 26 13.93 -5.18 0.22
C SER A 26 13.21 -4.08 0.99
N THR A 27 13.87 -2.94 1.18
CA THR A 27 13.21 -1.70 1.56
C THR A 27 12.29 -1.35 0.39
N ALA A 28 11.02 -1.79 0.46
CA ALA A 28 10.00 -1.30 -0.45
C ALA A 28 9.79 0.18 -0.13
N CYS A 29 10.49 1.05 -0.85
CA CYS A 29 10.21 2.47 -0.83
C CYS A 29 8.81 2.66 -1.42
N ALA A 30 7.99 3.47 -0.76
CA ALA A 30 6.71 3.84 -1.32
C ALA A 30 6.91 4.51 -2.69
N ALA A 31 6.09 4.10 -3.65
CA ALA A 31 6.04 4.68 -4.97
C ALA A 31 4.86 5.65 -5.09
N GLU A 32 4.97 6.57 -6.03
CA GLU A 32 3.94 7.56 -6.34
C GLU A 32 3.67 7.53 -7.85
N GLY A 33 2.46 7.90 -8.22
CA GLY A 33 2.07 8.01 -9.62
C GLY A 33 0.80 8.83 -9.80
N SER A 34 0.40 9.01 -11.05
CA SER A 34 -0.85 9.68 -11.37
C SER A 34 -1.69 8.84 -12.33
N ILE A 35 -3.00 9.02 -12.21
CA ILE A 35 -4.00 8.42 -13.10
C ILE A 35 -5.00 9.50 -13.50
N THR A 36 -5.54 9.40 -14.69
CA THR A 36 -6.59 10.30 -15.17
C THR A 36 -7.82 9.48 -15.51
N GLY A 37 -8.99 9.93 -15.05
CA GLY A 37 -10.24 9.24 -15.33
C GLY A 37 -11.47 9.98 -14.86
N ALA A 38 -12.63 9.50 -15.30
CA ALA A 38 -13.92 9.93 -14.78
C ALA A 38 -14.21 9.23 -13.45
N LEU A 39 -14.80 9.96 -12.51
CA LEU A 39 -15.17 9.40 -11.22
C LEU A 39 -16.50 8.65 -11.34
N GLN A 40 -16.60 7.50 -10.68
CA GLN A 40 -17.85 6.76 -10.49
C GLN A 40 -18.43 7.01 -9.11
N PHE A 41 -17.58 7.14 -8.10
CA PHE A 41 -17.99 7.26 -6.70
C PHE A 41 -16.96 8.07 -5.90
N VAL A 42 -17.46 8.89 -4.98
CA VAL A 42 -16.68 9.65 -4.01
C VAL A 42 -17.47 9.68 -2.71
N ALA A 43 -16.89 9.25 -1.60
CA ALA A 43 -17.56 9.29 -0.29
C ALA A 43 -16.59 9.47 0.87
N VAL A 44 -17.10 10.06 1.94
CA VAL A 44 -16.45 10.04 3.25
C VAL A 44 -17.07 8.92 4.08
N ILE A 45 -16.24 8.02 4.61
CA ILE A 45 -16.68 6.96 5.49
C ILE A 45 -17.18 7.59 6.80
N GLN A 46 -18.44 7.36 7.15
CA GLN A 46 -19.08 8.02 8.31
C GLN A 46 -18.91 7.24 9.63
N ALA A 47 -18.65 5.94 9.55
CA ALA A 47 -18.58 5.07 10.71
C ALA A 47 -17.21 4.38 10.80
N ASN A 48 -16.76 4.12 12.03
CA ASN A 48 -15.70 3.17 12.24
C ASN A 48 -16.24 1.78 11.94
N ALA A 49 -15.55 1.02 11.10
CA ALA A 49 -15.85 -0.38 10.81
C ALA A 49 -14.53 -1.17 10.79
N ILE A 50 -14.57 -2.49 10.63
CA ILE A 50 -13.37 -3.35 10.68
C ILE A 50 -12.36 -2.88 9.62
N GLY A 51 -11.29 -2.20 10.07
CA GLY A 51 -10.27 -1.62 9.20
C GLY A 51 -10.61 -0.24 8.60
N HIS A 52 -11.78 0.34 8.90
CA HIS A 52 -12.22 1.67 8.43
C HIS A 52 -12.25 2.67 9.57
N GLN A 53 -11.67 3.85 9.37
CA GLN A 53 -11.83 4.99 10.28
C GLN A 53 -12.80 6.01 9.69
N ALA A 54 -13.70 6.51 10.54
CA ALA A 54 -14.60 7.59 10.19
C ALA A 54 -13.81 8.83 9.77
N GLY A 55 -14.23 9.45 8.66
CA GLY A 55 -13.59 10.59 8.04
C GLY A 55 -12.55 10.24 6.98
N ASN A 56 -12.23 8.96 6.75
CA ASN A 56 -11.45 8.55 5.57
C ASN A 56 -12.27 8.80 4.30
N LEU A 57 -11.59 9.20 3.23
CA LEU A 57 -12.21 9.41 1.92
C LEU A 57 -11.96 8.18 1.05
N GLU A 58 -12.96 7.79 0.28
CA GLU A 58 -12.92 6.71 -0.69
C GLU A 58 -13.37 7.23 -2.06
N VAL A 59 -12.67 6.81 -3.10
CA VAL A 59 -12.82 7.25 -4.49
C VAL A 59 -12.77 6.04 -5.41
N GLN A 60 -13.68 5.98 -6.38
CA GLN A 60 -13.68 4.99 -7.44
C GLN A 60 -13.63 5.69 -8.80
N VAL A 61 -12.71 5.23 -9.64
CA VAL A 61 -12.63 5.64 -11.05
C VAL A 61 -13.53 4.71 -11.87
N ALA A 62 -14.30 5.27 -12.80
CA ALA A 62 -15.19 4.50 -13.66
C ALA A 62 -14.40 3.48 -14.50
N GLY A 63 -14.72 2.20 -14.34
CA GLY A 63 -14.00 1.10 -14.99
C GLY A 63 -12.67 0.71 -14.32
N GLY A 64 -12.36 1.28 -13.15
CA GLY A 64 -11.08 1.07 -12.45
C GLY A 64 -9.95 1.93 -13.02
N PHE A 65 -8.72 1.63 -12.62
CA PHE A 65 -7.51 2.28 -13.16
C PHE A 65 -6.36 1.30 -13.34
N THR A 66 -5.42 1.64 -14.22
CA THR A 66 -4.15 0.91 -14.31
C THR A 66 -3.21 1.43 -13.24
N VAL A 67 -2.69 0.55 -12.39
CA VAL A 67 -1.72 0.91 -11.35
C VAL A 67 -0.40 1.35 -12.01
N PRO A 68 0.09 2.58 -11.75
CA PRO A 68 1.40 3.02 -12.21
C PRO A 68 2.54 2.07 -11.82
N THR A 69 3.56 2.02 -12.68
CA THR A 69 4.70 1.10 -12.52
C THR A 69 5.42 1.33 -11.20
N GLY A 70 5.72 0.25 -10.48
CA GLY A 70 6.44 0.29 -9.20
C GLY A 70 5.55 0.44 -7.97
N MET A 71 4.25 0.69 -8.14
CA MET A 71 3.29 0.67 -7.02
C MET A 71 2.64 -0.70 -6.86
N SER A 72 2.30 -1.03 -5.61
CA SER A 72 1.61 -2.26 -5.24
C SER A 72 0.33 -1.95 -4.44
N CYS A 73 -0.78 -1.70 -5.15
CA CYS A 73 -2.08 -1.47 -4.54
C CYS A 73 -3.26 -1.91 -5.42
N ASP A 74 -4.44 -2.06 -4.81
CA ASP A 74 -5.70 -2.42 -5.47
C ASP A 74 -6.15 -1.38 -6.53
N PRO A 75 -6.49 -1.79 -7.77
CA PRO A 75 -6.90 -0.89 -8.85
C PRO A 75 -8.36 -0.45 -8.84
N ASN A 76 -9.15 -0.87 -7.83
CA ASN A 76 -10.59 -0.61 -7.81
C ASN A 76 -10.93 0.62 -6.99
N TYR A 77 -10.25 0.81 -5.86
CA TYR A 77 -10.53 1.90 -4.93
C TYR A 77 -9.27 2.63 -4.51
N ILE A 78 -9.37 3.96 -4.49
CA ILE A 78 -8.37 4.85 -3.94
C ILE A 78 -8.94 5.41 -2.66
N THR A 79 -8.14 5.45 -1.62
CA THR A 79 -8.59 5.88 -0.31
C THR A 79 -7.65 6.95 0.22
N THR A 80 -8.04 7.71 1.23
CA THR A 80 -7.07 8.60 1.89
C THR A 80 -7.45 8.79 3.34
N LEU A 81 -6.43 8.87 4.19
CA LEU A 81 -6.62 9.07 5.62
C LEU A 81 -7.30 10.41 5.87
N LYS A 82 -8.15 10.46 6.90
CA LYS A 82 -8.78 11.70 7.35
C LYS A 82 -7.77 12.84 7.54
N SER A 83 -6.57 12.54 8.08
CA SER A 83 -5.53 13.54 8.33
C SER A 83 -4.93 14.14 7.05
N VAL A 84 -4.92 13.40 5.94
CA VAL A 84 -4.39 13.85 4.65
C VAL A 84 -5.39 14.80 3.96
N ASP A 85 -6.70 14.57 4.14
CA ASP A 85 -7.77 15.48 3.71
C ASP A 85 -8.57 16.01 4.92
N ALA A 86 -7.87 16.64 5.87
CA ALA A 86 -8.48 17.09 7.13
C ALA A 86 -9.57 18.14 6.89
N ASP A 87 -9.31 19.08 5.99
CA ASP A 87 -10.21 20.18 5.60
C ASP A 87 -11.25 19.77 4.53
N LYS A 88 -11.25 18.50 4.07
CA LYS A 88 -12.16 17.99 3.03
C LYS A 88 -12.09 18.75 1.70
N ARG A 89 -10.93 19.31 1.38
CA ARG A 89 -10.69 20.04 0.12
C ARG A 89 -10.65 19.07 -1.06
N MET A 90 -10.00 17.93 -0.91
CA MET A 90 -9.98 16.91 -1.97
C MET A 90 -11.39 16.34 -2.17
N PHE A 91 -12.09 15.99 -1.09
CA PHE A 91 -13.48 15.56 -1.16
C PHE A 91 -14.37 16.57 -1.92
N GLY A 92 -14.27 17.85 -1.60
CA GLY A 92 -15.03 18.91 -2.27
C GLY A 92 -14.73 19.00 -3.78
N LEU A 93 -13.45 19.01 -4.17
CA LEU A 93 -13.04 19.05 -5.57
C LEU A 93 -13.51 17.82 -6.35
N LEU A 94 -13.36 16.63 -5.77
CA LEU A 94 -13.79 15.37 -6.39
C LEU A 94 -15.31 15.29 -6.54
N SER A 95 -16.05 15.74 -5.53
CA SER A 95 -17.52 15.79 -5.57
C SER A 95 -18.01 16.72 -6.68
N MET A 96 -17.39 17.90 -6.82
CA MET A 96 -17.68 18.83 -7.90
C MET A 96 -17.36 18.22 -9.28
N ALA A 97 -16.23 17.54 -9.42
CA ALA A 97 -15.85 16.89 -10.66
C ALA A 97 -16.81 15.74 -11.03
N LEU A 98 -17.21 14.91 -10.05
CA LEU A 98 -18.18 13.84 -10.21
C LEU A 98 -19.54 14.39 -10.68
N LEU A 99 -20.05 15.42 -10.00
CA LEU A 99 -21.32 16.07 -10.36
C LEU A 99 -21.27 16.72 -11.74
N ALA A 100 -20.13 17.33 -12.09
CA ALA A 100 -19.92 17.93 -13.40
C ALA A 100 -19.56 16.90 -14.49
N GLN A 101 -19.44 15.61 -14.14
CA GLN A 101 -18.97 14.52 -15.01
C GLN A 101 -17.65 14.85 -15.72
N LYS A 102 -16.76 15.59 -15.04
CA LYS A 102 -15.45 15.98 -15.57
C LYS A 102 -14.37 14.98 -15.16
N PRO A 103 -13.44 14.64 -16.06
CA PRO A 103 -12.29 13.84 -15.69
C PRO A 103 -11.38 14.61 -14.73
N VAL A 104 -10.72 13.86 -13.84
CA VAL A 104 -9.75 14.39 -12.89
C VAL A 104 -8.43 13.65 -13.06
N THR A 105 -7.35 14.30 -12.65
CA THR A 105 -6.07 13.62 -12.44
C THR A 105 -5.88 13.43 -10.94
N LEU A 106 -5.70 12.18 -10.54
CA LEU A 106 -5.49 11.75 -9.17
C LEU A 106 -4.02 11.40 -9.00
N TYR A 107 -3.38 11.98 -7.99
CA TYR A 107 -2.02 11.63 -7.59
C TYR A 107 -2.13 10.67 -6.43
N ILE A 108 -1.52 9.50 -6.58
CA ILE A 108 -1.66 8.37 -5.67
C ILE A 108 -0.30 7.82 -5.24
N THR A 109 -0.28 7.17 -4.08
CA THR A 109 0.89 6.47 -3.54
C THR A 109 0.49 5.13 -2.91
N ASP A 110 1.41 4.17 -2.84
CA ASP A 110 1.25 2.95 -2.05
C ASP A 110 1.91 3.05 -0.65
N ASN A 111 2.27 4.26 -0.22
CA ASN A 111 2.91 4.49 1.08
C ASN A 111 2.00 4.10 2.26
N PRO A 112 2.35 3.06 3.04
CA PRO A 112 1.50 2.59 4.13
C PRO A 112 1.31 3.63 5.25
N ALA A 113 2.20 4.63 5.37
CA ALA A 113 2.08 5.69 6.37
C ALA A 113 0.90 6.63 6.12
N VAL A 114 0.41 6.70 4.88
CA VAL A 114 -0.74 7.54 4.49
C VAL A 114 -1.91 6.72 3.96
N THR A 115 -1.86 5.40 4.13
CA THR A 115 -2.88 4.46 3.67
C THR A 115 -4.02 4.35 4.67
N ALA A 116 -5.23 4.62 4.19
CA ALA A 116 -6.46 4.42 4.97
C ALA A 116 -6.85 2.95 5.07
N PHE A 117 -6.51 2.15 4.05
CA PHE A 117 -6.85 0.73 3.95
C PHE A 117 -5.67 -0.08 3.44
N PRO A 118 -5.13 -1.03 4.22
CA PRO A 118 -4.00 -1.86 3.79
C PRO A 118 -4.23 -2.44 2.39
N GLY A 119 -3.24 -2.29 1.52
CA GLY A 119 -3.29 -2.78 0.13
C GLY A 119 -4.03 -1.88 -0.87
N ARG A 120 -4.62 -0.75 -0.45
CA ARG A 120 -5.21 0.24 -1.37
C ARG A 120 -4.28 1.44 -1.58
N CYS A 121 -4.40 2.07 -2.74
CA CYS A 121 -3.64 3.28 -3.02
C CYS A 121 -4.19 4.44 -2.20
N SER A 122 -3.29 5.36 -1.83
CA SER A 122 -3.60 6.58 -1.11
C SER A 122 -3.68 7.78 -2.05
N LEU A 123 -4.78 8.55 -2.00
CA LEU A 123 -4.85 9.85 -2.66
C LEU A 123 -4.03 10.88 -1.88
N ILE A 124 -3.08 11.52 -2.57
CA ILE A 124 -2.24 12.59 -2.02
C ILE A 124 -2.60 13.97 -2.59
N ALA A 125 -3.11 14.03 -3.82
CA ALA A 125 -3.58 15.26 -4.44
C ALA A 125 -4.57 14.98 -5.58
N VAL A 126 -5.34 16.00 -5.95
CA VAL A 126 -6.25 15.98 -7.10
C VAL A 126 -6.13 17.27 -7.89
N THR A 127 -6.19 17.18 -9.22
CA THR A 127 -6.35 18.32 -10.11
C THR A 127 -7.51 18.11 -11.07
N LEU A 128 -8.32 19.15 -11.24
CA LEU A 128 -9.35 19.18 -12.26
C LEU A 128 -8.71 19.32 -13.64
N GLN A 129 -9.18 18.56 -14.62
CA GLN A 129 -8.83 18.85 -16.01
C GLN A 129 -9.58 20.10 -16.48
N ARG A 130 -8.86 21.01 -17.14
CA ARG A 130 -9.43 22.27 -17.65
C ARG A 130 -10.35 22.00 -18.82
#